data_AF-A0AA96GCG6-F1
#
_entry.id   AF-A0AA96GCG6-F1
#
_cell.length_a   1.000
_cell.length_b   1.000
_cell.length_c   1.000
_cell.angle_alpha   90.00
_cell.angle_beta   90.00
_cell.angle_gamma   90.00
#
_symmetry.space_group_name_H-M   'P 1'
#
loop_
_entity.id
_entity.type
_entity.pdbx_description
1 polymer ?
#
loop_
_entity_poly.entity_id
_entity_poly.type
_entity_poly.pdbx_seq_one_letter_code
_entity_poly.pdbx_strand_id
1 'polypeptide(L)'
;MATGTYLNPSDWRDRDLEVFRLTDHIQVEHREDVQRARMWFHTRGLTKFGLDELETFQPLGLSGREVKDTVIRVADNLIVQGKNLKVGERISLDGGGPQVMVVRHRTDPVYGTPLAFREFIVE
;
A
#
# COMPACT_ATOMS: atom_id res chain seq x y z
N MET A 1 18.16 -4.86 -15.76
CA MET A 1 18.78 -4.92 -14.41
C MET A 1 18.68 -3.53 -13.82
N ALA A 2 17.74 -3.28 -12.91
CA ALA A 2 17.61 -1.99 -12.24
C ALA A 2 18.36 -2.10 -10.91
N THR A 3 19.57 -1.54 -10.87
CA THR A 3 20.33 -1.31 -9.65
C THR A 3 19.50 -0.39 -8.77
N GLY A 4 18.94 -0.91 -7.68
CA GLY A 4 18.33 -0.08 -6.65
C GLY A 4 19.36 0.94 -6.18
N THR A 5 19.05 2.22 -6.34
CA THR A 5 19.91 3.32 -5.92
C THR A 5 20.21 3.15 -4.44
N TYR A 6 21.43 2.72 -4.12
CA TYR A 6 21.89 2.57 -2.75
C TYR A 6 22.11 3.97 -2.21
N LEU A 7 21.15 4.48 -1.43
CA LEU A 7 21.28 5.75 -0.74
C LEU A 7 22.30 5.58 0.39
N ASN A 8 23.27 6.46 0.44
CA ASN A 8 24.34 6.44 1.43
C ASN A 8 23.73 6.83 2.79
N PRO A 9 24.18 6.27 3.94
CA PRO A 9 23.64 6.63 5.25
C PRO A 9 23.77 8.13 5.60
N SER A 10 24.67 8.85 4.93
CA SER A 10 24.80 10.31 5.00
C SER A 10 23.70 11.07 4.25
N ASP A 11 23.01 10.46 3.30
CA ASP A 11 21.91 11.08 2.54
C ASP A 11 20.63 11.18 3.38
N TRP A 12 20.60 10.51 4.54
CA TRP A 12 19.52 10.61 5.54
C TRP A 12 19.71 11.80 6.48
N ARG A 13 20.80 12.56 6.35
CA ARG A 13 21.28 13.46 7.40
C ARG A 13 20.85 14.93 7.30
N ASP A 14 20.23 15.32 6.18
CA ASP A 14 19.71 16.69 5.97
C ASP A 14 18.20 16.71 5.70
N ARG A 15 17.42 15.81 6.33
CA ARG A 15 15.95 15.89 6.29
C ARG A 15 15.42 16.32 7.65
N ASP A 16 14.69 17.42 7.65
CA ASP A 16 14.03 17.93 8.84
C ASP A 16 13.06 16.88 9.40
N LEU A 17 13.17 16.60 10.70
CA LEU A 17 12.32 15.61 11.39
C LEU A 17 10.85 16.07 11.47
N GLU A 18 10.58 17.32 11.07
CA GLU A 18 9.25 17.94 11.06
C GLU A 18 8.34 17.45 9.92
N VAL A 19 8.87 16.75 8.89
CA VAL A 19 8.06 16.33 7.72
C VAL A 19 7.89 14.82 7.69
N PHE A 20 6.73 14.35 8.15
CA PHE A 20 6.32 12.94 7.98
C PHE A 20 6.17 12.59 6.50
N ARG A 21 6.91 11.57 6.03
CA ARG A 21 6.80 11.05 4.66
C ARG A 21 6.42 9.58 4.68
N LEU A 22 5.29 9.24 4.07
CA LEU A 22 4.78 7.87 3.98
C LEU A 22 5.85 6.89 3.48
N THR A 23 6.58 7.30 2.45
CA THR A 23 7.63 6.51 1.76
C THR A 23 8.81 6.15 2.65
N ASP A 24 9.02 6.88 3.75
CA ASP A 24 10.11 6.62 4.69
C ASP A 24 9.71 5.52 5.72
N HIS A 25 8.41 5.19 5.82
CA HIS A 25 7.89 4.26 6.83
C HIS A 25 7.13 3.06 6.29
N ILE A 26 6.56 3.17 5.08
CA ILE A 26 5.69 2.18 4.45
C ILE A 26 6.26 1.79 3.08
N GLN A 27 6.34 0.49 2.85
CA GLN A 27 6.76 -0.07 1.57
C GLN A 27 5.56 -0.64 0.83
N VAL A 28 5.53 -0.49 -0.49
CA VAL A 28 4.59 -1.22 -1.36
C VAL A 28 5.35 -2.37 -2.02
N GLU A 29 5.09 -3.57 -1.54
CA GLU A 29 5.64 -4.80 -2.11
C GLU A 29 4.71 -5.33 -3.20
N HIS A 30 5.26 -6.12 -4.12
CA HIS A 30 4.48 -6.83 -5.12
C HIS A 30 5.02 -8.25 -5.29
N ARG A 31 4.12 -9.21 -5.50
CA ARG A 31 4.44 -10.61 -5.73
C ARG A 31 3.60 -11.16 -6.87
N GLU A 32 4.23 -11.90 -7.76
CA GLU A 32 3.52 -12.60 -8.83
C GLU A 32 2.91 -13.90 -8.30
N ASP A 33 1.62 -14.07 -8.56
CA ASP A 33 0.91 -15.33 -8.37
C ASP A 33 0.60 -15.89 -9.77
N VAL A 34 1.56 -16.66 -10.29
CA VAL A 34 1.51 -17.24 -11.63
C VAL A 34 0.32 -18.20 -11.77
N GLN A 35 -0.02 -18.94 -10.72
CA GLN A 35 -1.14 -19.89 -10.74
C GLN A 35 -2.48 -19.19 -10.92
N ARG A 36 -2.62 -17.98 -10.39
CA ARG A 36 -3.84 -17.17 -10.51
C ARG A 36 -3.75 -16.07 -11.57
N ALA A 37 -2.69 -16.07 -12.38
CA ALA A 37 -2.41 -15.09 -13.43
C ALA A 37 -2.57 -13.63 -12.96
N ARG A 38 -2.13 -13.32 -11.74
CA ARG A 38 -2.28 -11.99 -11.14
C ARG A 38 -1.04 -11.57 -10.36
N MET A 39 -0.82 -10.26 -10.28
CA MET A 39 0.13 -9.62 -9.39
C MET A 39 -0.60 -9.14 -8.14
N TRP A 40 -0.06 -9.51 -6.99
CA TRP A 40 -0.51 -9.03 -5.69
C TRP A 40 0.34 -7.82 -5.31
N PHE A 41 -0.29 -6.70 -5.00
CA PHE A 41 0.35 -5.52 -4.43
C PHE A 41 -0.16 -5.33 -3.01
N HIS A 42 0.72 -5.06 -2.07
CA HIS A 42 0.30 -4.79 -0.71
C HIS A 42 1.28 -3.86 0.01
N THR A 43 0.78 -3.18 1.04
CA THR A 43 1.63 -2.39 1.91
C THR A 43 2.35 -3.27 2.92
N ARG A 44 3.43 -2.71 3.46
CA ARG A 44 4.09 -3.19 4.67
C ARG A 44 4.48 -2.00 5.51
N GLY A 45 3.93 -1.92 6.72
CA GLY A 45 4.25 -0.90 7.70
C GLY A 45 3.07 -0.03 8.13
N LEU A 46 1.87 -0.19 7.56
CA LEU A 46 0.66 0.47 8.06
C LEU A 46 0.35 0.06 9.51
N THR A 47 0.67 -1.18 9.85
CA THR A 47 0.54 -1.72 11.21
C THR A 47 1.31 -0.95 12.27
N LYS A 48 2.40 -0.24 11.91
CA LYS A 48 3.13 0.66 12.83
C LYS A 48 2.27 1.83 13.31
N PHE A 49 1.23 2.16 12.56
CA PHE A 49 0.27 3.24 12.83
C PHE A 49 -1.06 2.71 13.38
N GLY A 50 -1.13 1.42 13.74
CA GLY A 50 -2.38 0.79 14.21
C GLY A 50 -3.40 0.51 13.10
N LEU A 51 -2.98 0.57 11.83
CA LEU A 51 -3.82 0.33 10.66
C LEU A 51 -3.56 -1.08 10.08
N ASP A 52 -4.59 -1.68 9.50
CA ASP A 52 -4.50 -2.91 8.72
C ASP A 52 -3.70 -2.61 7.45
N GLU A 53 -2.93 -3.59 6.96
CA GLU A 53 -2.23 -3.45 5.69
C GLU A 53 -3.24 -3.39 4.52
N LEU A 54 -2.89 -2.69 3.46
CA LEU A 54 -3.69 -2.63 2.24
C LEU A 54 -3.21 -3.68 1.25
N GLU A 55 -4.14 -4.22 0.47
CA GLU A 55 -3.80 -5.05 -0.68
C GLU A 55 -4.71 -4.79 -1.87
N THR A 56 -4.20 -5.11 -3.05
CA THR A 56 -4.98 -5.16 -4.29
C THR A 56 -4.35 -6.17 -5.25
N PHE A 57 -5.15 -6.61 -6.22
CA PHE A 57 -4.72 -7.60 -7.21
C PHE A 57 -4.93 -7.04 -8.62
N GLN A 58 -3.94 -7.22 -9.47
CA GLN A 58 -3.99 -6.82 -10.86
C GLN A 58 -3.71 -8.04 -11.76
N PRO A 59 -4.37 -8.19 -12.91
CA PRO A 59 -3.96 -9.18 -13.91
C PRO A 59 -2.49 -8.99 -14.33
N LEU A 60 -1.80 -10.10 -14.64
CA LEU A 60 -0.44 -10.02 -15.20
C LEU A 60 -0.44 -9.30 -16.56
N GLY A 61 0.65 -8.62 -16.87
CA GLY A 61 0.85 -7.91 -18.15
C GLY A 61 0.48 -6.42 -18.13
N LEU A 62 -0.09 -5.92 -17.03
CA LEU A 62 -0.34 -4.49 -16.83
C LEU A 62 0.81 -3.81 -16.10
N SER A 63 0.94 -2.48 -16.25
CA SER A 63 1.97 -1.69 -15.55
C SER A 63 1.65 -1.61 -14.05
N GLY A 64 2.60 -2.07 -13.23
CA GLY A 64 2.47 -2.01 -11.77
C GLY A 64 2.69 -0.61 -11.18
N ARG A 65 3.12 0.39 -11.98
CA ARG A 65 3.39 1.75 -11.46
C ARG A 65 2.12 2.44 -10.99
N GLU A 66 1.06 2.42 -11.81
CA GLU A 66 -0.21 3.07 -11.48
C GLU A 66 -0.88 2.45 -10.25
N VAL A 67 -0.77 1.13 -10.10
CA VAL A 67 -1.28 0.42 -8.93
C VAL A 67 -0.50 0.81 -7.67
N LYS A 68 0.83 0.87 -7.74
CA LYS A 68 1.66 1.32 -6.61
C LYS A 68 1.33 2.75 -6.19
N ASP A 69 1.21 3.67 -7.16
CA ASP A 69 0.85 5.06 -6.89
C ASP A 69 -0.54 5.16 -6.24
N THR A 70 -1.48 4.32 -6.68
CA THR A 70 -2.80 4.22 -6.07
C THR A 70 -2.73 3.69 -4.63
N VAL A 71 -2.03 2.58 -4.38
CA VAL A 71 -1.83 2.02 -3.03
C VAL A 71 -1.26 3.08 -2.08
N ILE A 72 -0.28 3.87 -2.53
CA ILE A 72 0.31 4.96 -1.75
C ILE A 72 -0.73 6.03 -1.40
N ARG A 73 -1.55 6.46 -2.36
CA ARG A 73 -2.61 7.46 -2.14
C ARG A 73 -3.69 6.96 -1.16
N VAL A 74 -4.09 5.69 -1.27
CA VAL A 74 -5.03 5.08 -0.30
C VAL A 74 -4.41 5.04 1.09
N ALA A 75 -3.15 4.61 1.20
CA ALA A 75 -2.44 4.54 2.48
C ALA A 75 -2.28 5.93 3.15
N ASP A 76 -1.96 6.96 2.36
CA ASP A 76 -1.87 8.33 2.86
C ASP A 76 -3.22 8.80 3.43
N ASN A 77 -4.31 8.54 2.68
CA ASN A 77 -5.66 8.86 3.14
C ASN A 77 -6.03 8.12 4.45
N LEU A 78 -5.65 6.84 4.58
CA LEU A 78 -5.88 6.08 5.82
C LEU A 78 -5.15 6.66 7.03
N ILE A 79 -3.89 7.06 6.85
CA ILE A 79 -3.10 7.65 7.94
C ILE A 79 -3.70 8.97 8.38
N VAL A 80 -4.09 9.82 7.43
CA VAL A 80 -4.77 11.09 7.74
C VAL A 80 -6.08 10.86 8.49
N GLN A 81 -6.85 9.84 8.11
CA GLN A 81 -8.11 9.49 8.80
C GLN A 81 -7.90 8.78 10.15
N GLY A 82 -6.77 8.11 10.36
CA GLY A 82 -6.44 7.39 11.60
C GLY A 82 -7.36 6.21 11.92
N LYS A 83 -8.09 5.66 10.93
CA LYS A 83 -9.03 4.55 11.14
C LYS A 83 -8.95 3.51 10.03
N ASN A 84 -9.23 2.26 10.40
CA ASN A 84 -9.36 1.15 9.46
C ASN A 84 -10.69 1.22 8.70
N LEU A 85 -10.61 1.15 7.38
CA LEU A 85 -11.79 1.06 6.51
C LEU A 85 -12.48 -0.29 6.66
N LYS A 86 -13.81 -0.26 6.67
CA LYS A 86 -14.64 -1.48 6.69
C LYS A 86 -14.93 -1.94 5.27
N VAL A 87 -15.26 -3.23 5.14
CA VAL A 87 -15.72 -3.78 3.85
C VAL A 87 -17.00 -3.04 3.43
N GLY A 88 -17.04 -2.60 2.18
CA GLY A 88 -18.10 -1.78 1.60
C GLY A 88 -17.90 -0.26 1.77
N GLU A 89 -16.93 0.19 2.57
CA GLU A 89 -16.60 1.61 2.65
C GLU A 89 -15.87 2.06 1.39
N ARG A 90 -16.16 3.29 0.99
CA ARG A 90 -15.57 3.98 -0.16
C ARG A 90 -14.77 5.18 0.31
N ILE A 91 -13.64 5.42 -0.34
CA ILE A 91 -12.91 6.67 -0.21
C ILE A 91 -12.72 7.28 -1.59
N SER A 92 -12.89 8.60 -1.66
CA SER A 92 -12.58 9.38 -2.86
C SER A 92 -11.13 9.83 -2.77
N LEU A 93 -10.32 9.44 -3.75
CA LEU A 93 -8.95 9.94 -3.86
C LEU A 93 -9.00 11.33 -4.52
N ASP A 94 -8.71 12.38 -3.75
CA ASP A 94 -8.60 13.78 -4.18
C ASP A 94 -9.90 14.47 -4.64
N GLY A 95 -10.96 14.43 -3.83
CA GLY A 95 -12.13 15.32 -3.96
C GLY A 95 -13.01 15.17 -5.21
N GLY A 96 -12.61 14.30 -6.15
CA GLY A 96 -13.31 14.00 -7.41
C GLY A 96 -12.61 12.97 -8.30
N GLY A 97 -11.52 12.35 -7.82
CA GLY A 97 -10.83 11.28 -8.54
C GLY A 97 -11.48 9.90 -8.38
N PRO A 98 -10.79 8.83 -8.83
CA PRO A 98 -11.26 7.46 -8.72
C PRO A 98 -11.65 7.13 -7.28
N GLN A 99 -12.77 6.42 -7.12
CA GLN A 99 -13.14 5.88 -5.82
C GLN A 99 -12.47 4.55 -5.63
N VAL A 100 -12.05 4.28 -4.40
CA VAL A 100 -11.66 2.92 -4.02
C VAL A 100 -12.63 2.38 -3.00
N MET A 101 -13.00 1.12 -3.18
CA MET A 101 -13.88 0.40 -2.28
C MET A 101 -13.12 -0.75 -1.63
N VAL A 102 -13.26 -0.89 -0.32
CA VAL A 102 -12.74 -2.06 0.37
C VAL A 102 -13.69 -3.23 0.14
N VAL A 103 -13.22 -4.29 -0.50
CA VAL A 103 -14.04 -5.45 -0.90
C VAL A 103 -13.87 -6.65 0.01
N ARG A 104 -12.74 -6.74 0.71
CA ARG A 104 -12.43 -7.90 1.54
C ARG A 104 -11.54 -7.53 2.72
N HIS A 105 -11.67 -8.31 3.78
CA HIS A 105 -10.75 -8.32 4.92
C HIS A 105 -10.28 -9.75 5.15
N ARG A 106 -8.96 -9.96 5.27
CA ARG A 106 -8.37 -11.26 5.56
C ARG A 106 -7.17 -11.13 6.48
N THR A 107 -6.81 -12.21 7.15
CA THR A 107 -5.56 -12.32 7.89
C THR A 107 -4.64 -13.29 7.18
N ASP A 108 -3.37 -12.93 6.99
CA ASP A 108 -2.39 -13.74 6.28
C ASP A 108 -1.05 -13.76 7.04
N PRO A 109 -0.42 -14.92 7.28
CA PRO A 109 0.87 -15.04 7.96
C PRO A 109 2.08 -14.92 7.02
N VAL A 110 1.96 -14.23 5.88
CA VAL A 110 2.98 -14.10 4.81
C VAL A 110 4.39 -13.74 5.30
N TYR A 111 4.53 -13.05 6.44
CA TYR A 111 5.82 -12.67 7.04
C TYR A 111 6.16 -13.46 8.31
N GLY A 112 5.59 -14.65 8.50
CA GLY A 112 5.75 -15.46 9.72
C GLY A 112 4.94 -14.96 10.91
N THR A 113 4.28 -13.80 10.78
CA THR A 113 3.35 -13.24 11.76
C THR A 113 2.00 -12.94 11.10
N PRO A 114 0.87 -13.18 11.78
CA PRO A 114 -0.44 -12.83 11.24
C PRO A 114 -0.57 -11.32 11.01
N LEU A 115 -0.85 -10.92 9.76
CA LEU A 115 -1.16 -9.54 9.40
C LEU A 115 -2.59 -9.46 8.85
N ALA A 116 -3.32 -8.42 9.28
CA ALA A 116 -4.62 -8.10 8.72
C ALA A 116 -4.44 -7.29 7.43
N PHE A 117 -5.16 -7.70 6.38
CA PHE A 117 -5.17 -7.07 5.07
C PHE A 117 -6.58 -6.62 4.68
N ARG A 118 -6.67 -5.41 4.12
CA ARG A 118 -7.86 -4.83 3.50
C ARG A 118 -7.65 -4.80 1.99
N GLU A 119 -8.42 -5.63 1.28
CA GLU A 119 -8.42 -5.63 -0.17
C GLU A 119 -9.26 -4.46 -0.67
N PHE A 120 -8.68 -3.66 -1.56
CA PHE A 120 -9.41 -2.60 -2.26
C PHE A 120 -9.37 -2.79 -3.77
N ILE A 121 -10.41 -2.30 -4.42
CA ILE A 121 -10.49 -2.15 -5.88
C ILE A 121 -10.70 -0.69 -6.23
N VAL A 122 -10.26 -0.30 -7.42
CA VAL A 122 -10.55 1.01 -8.01
C VAL A 122 -11.85 0.87 -8.80
N GLU A 123 -12.83 1.73 -8.51
CA GLU A 123 -14.10 1.88 -9.25
C GLU A 123 -14.00 2.97 -10.33
#